data_AF-A0A2T6MYE8-F1
#
_entry.id   AF-A0A2T6MYE8-F1
#
_cell.length_a   1.000
_cell.length_b   1.000
_cell.length_c   1.000
_cell.angle_alpha   90.00
_cell.angle_beta   90.00
_cell.angle_gamma   90.00
#
_symmetry.space_group_name_H-M   'P 1'
#
loop_
_entity.id
_entity.type
_entity.pdbx_description
1 polymer ?
#
loop_
_entity_poly.entity_id
_entity_poly.type
_entity_poly.pdbx_seq_one_letter_code
_entity_poly.pdbx_strand_id
1 'polypeptide(L)'
;MHQDIKIGVFVDAENVRYNGGYQLRYDILRMFAARYGGSLLRLNTYIAFDQERAKEDPEYRRRAMTYQQMVREFGWKVIVKNVRRYTDDEGNVTTKANADLDMAVDAMLQSDKLDLLLLVTGDGDFLQVVTALQDRGCRVELLGFRNVSQELRRLVDDYYSGFLIPDLLPISYEPRNEWGEPGSCVRGVCAKWFPEKGYGFLRFLKRIDPNMWIIDPRQDGSPYESVFCHANELADEVTDDVMSNRDSILEFYIQKSDKDEGYVANNVRLVPSYGGSGL
;
A
#
# COMPACT_ATOMS: atom_id res chain seq x y z
N MET A 1 -23.10 -21.67 -10.69
CA MET A 1 -22.01 -20.89 -11.30
C MET A 1 -21.54 -19.90 -10.24
N HIS A 2 -20.31 -19.99 -9.75
CA HIS A 2 -19.73 -18.86 -9.04
C HIS A 2 -19.59 -17.73 -10.08
N GLN A 3 -20.15 -16.56 -9.79
CA GLN A 3 -19.83 -15.37 -10.58
C GLN A 3 -18.36 -15.06 -10.32
N ASP A 4 -17.54 -15.23 -11.35
CA ASP A 4 -16.14 -14.85 -11.33
C ASP A 4 -16.08 -13.31 -11.30
N ILE A 5 -15.67 -12.75 -10.15
CA ILE A 5 -15.60 -11.30 -9.91
C ILE A 5 -14.58 -10.71 -10.88
N LYS A 6 -14.97 -9.71 -11.67
CA LYS A 6 -14.09 -9.03 -12.61
C LYS A 6 -13.42 -7.85 -11.94
N ILE A 7 -12.10 -7.87 -11.90
CA ILE A 7 -11.31 -6.94 -11.09
C ILE A 7 -10.50 -6.01 -12.00
N GLY A 8 -10.54 -4.72 -11.68
CA GLY A 8 -9.67 -3.71 -12.26
C GLY A 8 -8.81 -3.04 -11.21
N VAL A 9 -7.53 -2.84 -11.50
CA VAL A 9 -6.59 -2.14 -10.62
C VAL A 9 -6.02 -0.93 -11.33
N PHE A 10 -6.06 0.23 -10.67
CA PHE A 10 -5.61 1.51 -11.21
C PHE A 10 -4.64 2.14 -10.22
N VAL A 11 -3.37 2.27 -10.64
CA VAL A 11 -2.27 2.70 -9.76
C VAL A 11 -1.75 4.06 -10.19
N ASP A 12 -1.90 5.05 -9.33
CA ASP A 12 -1.16 6.30 -9.43
C ASP A 12 0.24 6.11 -8.84
N ALA A 13 1.21 5.80 -9.70
CA ALA A 13 2.54 5.45 -9.25
C ALA A 13 3.29 6.64 -8.62
N GLU A 14 2.98 7.88 -9.02
CA GLU A 14 3.63 9.06 -8.44
C GLU A 14 3.11 9.33 -7.03
N ASN A 15 1.78 9.35 -6.83
CA ASN A 15 1.22 9.51 -5.50
C ASN A 15 1.70 8.39 -4.56
N VAL A 16 1.70 7.14 -5.03
CA VAL A 16 2.26 6.00 -4.27
C VAL A 16 3.73 6.25 -3.90
N ARG A 17 4.57 6.66 -4.85
CA ARG A 17 5.99 6.90 -4.62
C ARG A 17 6.23 8.01 -3.58
N TYR A 18 5.56 9.15 -3.73
CA TYR A 18 5.69 10.28 -2.80
C TYR A 18 5.19 9.96 -1.39
N ASN A 19 4.22 9.06 -1.27
CA ASN A 19 3.61 8.70 0.01
C ASN A 19 4.22 7.46 0.67
N GLY A 20 5.40 7.03 0.25
CA GLY A 20 6.18 5.96 0.90
C GLY A 20 6.06 4.57 0.27
N GLY A 21 5.42 4.44 -0.89
CA GLY A 21 5.31 3.21 -1.66
C GLY A 21 6.35 3.06 -2.79
N TYR A 22 7.51 3.73 -2.70
CA TYR A 22 8.52 3.78 -3.78
C TYR A 22 9.07 2.40 -4.23
N GLN A 23 8.98 1.37 -3.40
CA GLN A 23 9.40 0.00 -3.69
C GLN A 23 8.23 -0.97 -3.87
N LEU A 24 7.07 -0.45 -4.30
CA LEU A 24 5.87 -1.25 -4.55
C LEU A 24 6.15 -2.45 -5.47
N ARG A 25 5.83 -3.65 -4.97
CA ARG A 25 5.91 -4.91 -5.71
C ARG A 25 4.61 -5.19 -6.47
N TYR A 26 4.67 -5.08 -7.80
CA TYR A 26 3.51 -5.23 -8.68
C TYR A 26 3.00 -6.67 -8.82
N ASP A 27 3.86 -7.66 -8.60
CA ASP A 27 3.49 -9.07 -8.46
C ASP A 27 2.64 -9.30 -7.20
N ILE A 28 3.05 -8.73 -6.07
CA ILE A 28 2.30 -8.84 -4.80
C ILE A 28 1.01 -8.03 -4.86
N LEU A 29 1.01 -6.82 -5.44
CA LEU A 29 -0.20 -6.03 -5.64
C LEU A 29 -1.23 -6.78 -6.49
N ARG A 30 -0.76 -7.50 -7.52
CA ARG A 30 -1.61 -8.34 -8.37
C ARG A 30 -2.23 -9.50 -7.56
N MET A 31 -1.44 -10.17 -6.72
CA MET A 31 -1.94 -11.22 -5.83
C MET A 31 -2.97 -10.68 -4.82
N PHE A 32 -2.69 -9.51 -4.23
CA PHE A 32 -3.62 -8.82 -3.33
C PHE A 32 -4.96 -8.49 -4.00
N ALA A 33 -4.92 -7.97 -5.23
CA ALA A 33 -6.14 -7.70 -5.98
C ALA A 33 -6.94 -8.98 -6.27
N ALA A 34 -6.27 -10.09 -6.57
CA ALA A 34 -6.90 -11.37 -6.89
C ALA A 34 -7.36 -12.20 -5.67
N ARG A 35 -7.26 -11.68 -4.44
CA ARG A 35 -7.50 -12.45 -3.20
C ARG A 35 -8.89 -13.09 -3.06
N TYR A 36 -9.89 -12.58 -3.78
CA TYR A 36 -11.24 -13.15 -3.84
C TYR A 36 -11.42 -14.24 -4.91
N GLY A 37 -10.34 -14.64 -5.60
CA GLY A 37 -10.38 -15.63 -6.67
C GLY A 37 -10.99 -15.12 -7.98
N GLY A 38 -11.05 -13.80 -8.16
CA GLY A 38 -11.64 -13.14 -9.34
C GLY A 38 -10.68 -12.97 -10.53
N SER A 39 -11.26 -12.82 -11.72
CA SER A 39 -10.56 -12.50 -12.97
C SER A 39 -10.04 -11.05 -13.01
N LEU A 40 -8.71 -10.89 -13.06
CA LEU A 40 -8.05 -9.59 -13.28
C LEU A 40 -8.16 -9.15 -14.75
N LEU A 41 -9.12 -8.28 -15.06
CA LEU A 41 -9.35 -7.79 -16.43
C LEU A 41 -8.53 -6.55 -16.78
N ARG A 42 -8.24 -5.71 -15.78
CA ARG A 42 -7.50 -4.45 -15.95
C ARG A 42 -6.45 -4.31 -14.86
N LEU A 43 -5.23 -4.01 -15.28
CA LEU A 43 -4.08 -3.77 -14.43
C LEU A 43 -3.36 -2.57 -15.02
N ASN A 44 -3.81 -1.36 -14.68
CA ASN A 44 -3.31 -0.12 -15.24
C ASN A 44 -2.44 0.59 -14.21
N THR A 45 -1.25 1.02 -14.62
CA THR A 45 -0.40 1.89 -13.80
C THR A 45 0.01 3.13 -14.57
N TYR A 46 -0.15 4.28 -13.94
CA TYR A 46 0.15 5.60 -14.47
C TYR A 46 1.50 6.03 -13.92
N ILE A 47 2.52 6.01 -14.77
CA ILE A 47 3.91 6.28 -14.39
C ILE A 47 4.38 7.56 -15.05
N ALA A 48 4.86 8.51 -14.25
CA ALA A 48 5.49 9.72 -14.76
C ALA A 48 6.85 9.41 -15.41
N PHE A 49 7.12 10.06 -16.54
CA PHE A 49 8.38 9.95 -17.26
C PHE A 49 8.83 11.33 -17.73
N ASP A 50 10.01 11.74 -17.30
CA ASP A 50 10.61 13.01 -17.72
C ASP A 50 11.39 12.79 -19.02
N GLN A 51 10.77 13.16 -20.14
CA GLN A 51 11.37 12.99 -21.46
C GLN A 51 12.62 13.85 -21.67
N GLU A 52 12.67 15.05 -21.10
CA GLU A 52 13.82 15.94 -21.26
C GLU A 52 15.00 15.42 -20.44
N ARG A 53 14.77 15.02 -19.18
CA ARG A 53 15.80 14.34 -18.37
C ARG A 53 16.31 13.07 -19.06
N ALA A 54 15.43 12.29 -19.68
CA ALA A 54 15.83 11.07 -20.38
C ALA A 54 16.73 11.31 -21.62
N LYS A 55 16.74 12.52 -22.19
CA LYS A 55 17.68 12.89 -23.28
C LYS A 55 19.08 13.19 -22.74
N GLU A 56 19.16 13.84 -21.58
CA GLU A 56 20.40 14.30 -20.97
C GLU A 56 21.05 13.27 -20.04
N ASP A 57 20.25 12.40 -19.43
CA ASP A 57 20.65 11.37 -18.46
C ASP A 57 20.31 9.97 -19.00
N PRO A 58 21.26 9.31 -19.72
CA PRO A 58 21.09 7.96 -20.23
C PRO A 58 20.84 6.91 -19.15
N GLU A 59 21.31 7.14 -17.92
CA GLU A 59 21.14 6.22 -16.81
C GLU A 59 19.71 6.26 -16.27
N TYR A 60 19.16 7.45 -16.04
CA TYR A 60 17.74 7.64 -15.72
C TYR A 60 16.84 6.96 -16.75
N ARG A 61 17.10 7.22 -18.05
CA ARG A 61 16.34 6.60 -19.13
C ARG A 61 16.39 5.07 -19.07
N ARG A 62 17.57 4.49 -18.86
CA ARG A 62 17.75 3.04 -18.76
C ARG A 62 16.96 2.47 -17.56
N ARG A 63 17.15 3.04 -16.37
CA ARG A 63 16.47 2.60 -15.14
C ARG A 63 14.95 2.67 -15.29
N ALA A 64 14.42 3.77 -15.82
CA ALA A 64 12.99 3.94 -16.06
C ALA A 64 12.45 2.90 -17.07
N MET A 65 13.14 2.67 -18.20
CA MET A 65 12.72 1.67 -19.18
C MET A 65 12.75 0.24 -18.61
N THR A 66 13.80 -0.13 -17.87
CA THR A 66 13.90 -1.44 -17.19
C THR A 66 12.77 -1.63 -16.19
N TYR A 67 12.49 -0.62 -15.38
CA TYR A 67 11.39 -0.66 -14.42
C TYR A 67 10.04 -0.86 -15.11
N GLN A 68 9.74 -0.06 -16.14
CA GLN A 68 8.49 -0.20 -16.90
C GLN A 68 8.37 -1.58 -17.57
N GLN A 69 9.47 -2.14 -18.08
CA GLN A 69 9.48 -3.46 -18.70
C GLN A 69 9.18 -4.57 -17.67
N MET A 70 9.82 -4.53 -16.50
CA MET A 70 9.55 -5.46 -15.40
C MET A 70 8.07 -5.38 -14.96
N VAL A 71 7.49 -4.19 -14.85
CA VAL A 71 6.07 -4.03 -14.52
C VAL A 71 5.15 -4.64 -15.59
N ARG A 72 5.49 -4.50 -16.88
CA ARG A 72 4.77 -5.17 -17.97
C ARG A 72 4.89 -6.70 -17.92
N GLU A 73 6.03 -7.24 -17.49
CA GLU A 73 6.22 -8.69 -17.33
C GLU A 73 5.31 -9.28 -16.23
N PHE A 74 4.98 -8.50 -15.19
CA PHE A 74 3.93 -8.86 -14.23
C PHE A 74 2.50 -8.74 -14.78
N GLY A 75 2.35 -8.37 -16.05
CA GLY A 75 1.08 -8.28 -16.77
C GLY A 75 0.34 -6.95 -16.62
N TRP A 76 1.04 -5.89 -16.21
CA TRP A 76 0.47 -4.56 -16.08
C TRP A 76 0.59 -3.75 -17.37
N LYS A 77 -0.48 -3.02 -17.71
CA LYS A 77 -0.46 -1.96 -18.72
C LYS A 77 0.16 -0.71 -18.12
N VAL A 78 1.40 -0.44 -18.51
CA VAL A 78 2.11 0.81 -18.16
C VAL A 78 1.64 1.94 -19.06
N ILE A 79 1.00 2.94 -18.46
CA ILE A 79 0.54 4.17 -19.10
C ILE A 79 1.53 5.27 -18.73
N VAL A 80 2.39 5.63 -19.68
CA VAL A 80 3.45 6.63 -19.47
C VAL A 80 2.86 8.04 -19.56
N LYS A 81 3.10 8.86 -18.54
CA LYS A 81 2.72 10.27 -18.50
C LYS A 81 3.96 11.14 -18.62
N ASN A 82 4.07 11.82 -19.75
CA ASN A 82 5.22 12.68 -20.00
C ASN A 82 5.12 13.93 -19.14
N VAL A 83 6.09 14.08 -18.25
CA VAL A 83 6.18 15.23 -17.36
C VAL A 83 6.47 16.47 -18.20
N ARG A 84 5.61 17.49 -18.08
CA ARG A 84 5.84 18.80 -18.71
C ARG A 84 6.31 19.79 -17.65
N ARG A 85 7.46 20.42 -17.92
CA ARG A 85 7.98 21.54 -17.14
C ARG A 85 7.40 22.83 -17.73
N TYR A 86 6.68 23.57 -16.90
CA TYR A 86 6.14 24.89 -17.21
C TYR A 86 6.97 25.91 -16.45
N THR A 87 7.66 26.79 -17.16
CA THR A 87 8.30 27.95 -16.55
C THR A 87 7.29 29.09 -16.57
N ASP A 88 6.97 29.64 -15.40
CA ASP A 88 6.14 30.86 -15.33
C ASP A 88 6.94 32.11 -15.73
N ASP A 89 6.25 33.24 -15.86
CA ASP A 89 6.84 34.52 -16.26
C ASP A 89 7.85 35.07 -15.24
N GLU A 90 7.88 34.51 -14.01
CA GLU A 90 8.81 34.84 -12.94
C GLU A 90 10.03 33.90 -12.89
N GLY A 91 10.10 32.92 -13.80
CA GLY A 91 11.20 31.96 -13.91
C GLY A 91 11.05 30.72 -13.00
N ASN A 92 9.94 30.55 -12.30
CA ASN A 92 9.69 29.35 -11.51
C ASN A 92 9.26 28.19 -12.41
N VAL A 93 9.95 27.07 -12.29
CA VAL A 93 9.62 25.85 -13.03
C VAL A 93 8.61 25.03 -12.22
N THR A 94 7.35 25.08 -12.63
CA THR A 94 6.30 24.16 -12.14
C THR A 94 6.24 22.92 -13.01
N THR A 95 6.22 21.77 -12.36
CA THR A 95 6.15 20.48 -13.05
C THR A 95 4.76 19.89 -12.81
N LYS A 96 3.97 19.72 -13.87
CA LYS A 96 2.64 19.09 -13.77
C LYS A 96 2.58 17.89 -14.72
N ALA A 97 2.41 16.71 -14.14
CA ALA A 97 1.90 15.53 -14.83
C ALA A 97 0.59 15.17 -14.15
N ASN A 98 -0.54 15.58 -14.74
CA ASN A 98 -1.85 15.29 -14.15
C ASN A 98 -2.27 13.86 -14.52
N ALA A 99 -1.66 12.88 -13.83
CA ALA A 99 -1.99 11.46 -13.98
C ALA A 99 -3.41 11.15 -13.48
N ASP A 100 -3.92 11.97 -12.56
CA ASP A 100 -5.20 11.77 -11.87
C ASP A 100 -6.38 11.80 -12.84
N LEU A 101 -6.41 12.79 -13.74
CA LEU A 101 -7.48 12.91 -14.72
C LEU A 101 -7.53 11.70 -15.66
N ASP A 102 -6.38 11.25 -16.15
CA ASP A 102 -6.30 10.11 -17.06
C ASP A 102 -6.71 8.81 -16.36
N MET A 103 -6.27 8.63 -15.11
CA MET A 103 -6.69 7.49 -14.29
C MET A 103 -8.19 7.50 -14.02
N ALA A 104 -8.75 8.65 -13.66
CA ALA A 104 -10.19 8.83 -13.44
C ALA A 104 -11.00 8.48 -14.70
N VAL A 105 -10.61 9.01 -15.86
CA VAL A 105 -11.29 8.72 -17.13
C VAL A 105 -11.23 7.24 -17.47
N ASP A 106 -10.05 6.62 -17.38
CA ASP A 106 -9.90 5.19 -17.67
C ASP A 106 -10.71 4.31 -16.70
N ALA A 107 -10.69 4.61 -15.40
CA ALA A 107 -11.48 3.88 -14.40
C ALA A 107 -12.97 3.97 -14.72
N MET A 108 -13.47 5.16 -15.03
CA MET A 108 -14.87 5.39 -15.40
C MET A 108 -15.27 4.74 -16.72
N LEU A 109 -14.39 4.68 -17.73
CA LEU A 109 -14.73 4.03 -19.00
C LEU A 109 -14.67 2.50 -18.92
N GLN A 110 -13.80 1.97 -18.06
CA GLN A 110 -13.58 0.53 -17.94
C GLN A 110 -14.51 -0.13 -16.92
N SER A 111 -15.10 0.64 -16.00
CA SER A 111 -15.96 0.14 -14.92
C SER A 111 -17.19 -0.62 -15.39
N ASP A 112 -17.73 -0.35 -16.59
CA ASP A 112 -18.90 -1.03 -17.16
C ASP A 112 -18.73 -2.56 -17.34
N LYS A 113 -17.50 -3.06 -17.19
CA LYS A 113 -17.15 -4.50 -17.27
C LYS A 113 -16.44 -5.02 -16.02
N LEU A 114 -16.42 -4.24 -14.95
CA LEU A 114 -15.75 -4.58 -13.69
C LEU A 114 -16.80 -4.66 -12.57
N ASP A 115 -16.55 -5.55 -11.62
CA ASP A 115 -17.36 -5.70 -10.41
C ASP A 115 -16.63 -5.10 -9.20
N LEU A 116 -15.29 -5.15 -9.20
CA LEU A 116 -14.43 -4.58 -8.15
C LEU A 116 -13.32 -3.73 -8.78
N LEU A 117 -13.16 -2.51 -8.28
CA LEU A 117 -12.05 -1.63 -8.61
C LEU A 117 -11.17 -1.41 -7.39
N LEU A 118 -9.89 -1.75 -7.51
CA LEU A 118 -8.87 -1.36 -6.54
C LEU A 118 -8.15 -0.11 -7.04
N LEU A 119 -8.40 1.02 -6.38
CA LEU A 119 -7.68 2.26 -6.61
C LEU A 119 -6.45 2.29 -5.70
N VAL A 120 -5.29 2.55 -6.27
CA VAL A 120 -4.03 2.65 -5.53
C VAL A 120 -3.53 4.09 -5.59
N THR A 121 -3.99 4.89 -4.63
CA THR A 121 -3.71 6.32 -4.48
C THR A 121 -4.06 6.78 -3.06
N GLY A 122 -3.57 7.95 -2.66
CA GLY A 122 -4.00 8.69 -1.48
C GLY A 122 -4.79 9.96 -1.80
N ASP A 123 -4.98 10.30 -3.08
CA ASP A 123 -5.48 11.60 -3.50
C ASP A 123 -7.00 11.77 -3.33
N GLY A 124 -7.39 12.81 -2.59
CA GLY A 124 -8.79 13.16 -2.36
C GLY A 124 -9.55 13.63 -3.60
N ASP A 125 -8.86 13.99 -4.68
CA ASP A 125 -9.51 14.40 -5.94
C ASP A 125 -10.33 13.25 -6.58
N PHE A 126 -10.10 12.00 -6.13
CA PHE A 126 -10.88 10.83 -6.55
C PHE A 126 -12.24 10.68 -5.87
N LEU A 127 -12.62 11.54 -4.92
CA LEU A 127 -13.92 11.43 -4.22
C LEU A 127 -15.12 11.28 -5.18
N GLN A 128 -15.22 12.17 -6.18
CA GLN A 128 -16.32 12.12 -7.16
C GLN A 128 -16.25 10.89 -8.06
N VAL A 129 -15.03 10.43 -8.38
CA VAL A 129 -14.82 9.22 -9.18
C VAL A 129 -15.30 7.99 -8.42
N VAL A 130 -14.95 7.86 -7.13
CA VAL A 130 -15.40 6.75 -6.27
C VAL A 130 -16.92 6.70 -6.21
N THR A 131 -17.59 7.83 -5.92
CA THR A 131 -19.06 7.88 -5.90
C THR A 131 -19.65 7.44 -7.23
N ALA A 132 -19.14 7.95 -8.35
CA ALA A 132 -19.66 7.60 -9.67
C ALA A 132 -19.41 6.13 -10.07
N LEU A 133 -18.34 5.51 -9.58
CA LEU A 133 -18.06 4.08 -9.75
C LEU A 133 -19.03 3.23 -8.92
N GLN A 134 -19.27 3.60 -7.66
CA GLN A 134 -20.22 2.94 -6.77
C GLN A 134 -21.65 3.04 -7.31
N ASP A 135 -22.05 4.20 -7.84
CA ASP A 135 -23.35 4.42 -8.49
C ASP A 135 -23.55 3.52 -9.73
N ARG A 136 -22.45 3.06 -10.36
CA ARG A 136 -22.48 2.08 -11.45
C ARG A 136 -22.51 0.62 -10.96
N GLY A 137 -22.59 0.40 -9.65
CA GLY A 137 -22.66 -0.92 -9.03
C GLY A 137 -21.30 -1.59 -8.81
N CYS A 138 -20.18 -0.87 -8.98
CA CYS A 138 -18.86 -1.38 -8.67
C CYS A 138 -18.59 -1.30 -7.17
N ARG A 139 -17.98 -2.34 -6.59
CA ARG A 139 -17.29 -2.22 -5.30
C ARG A 139 -15.97 -1.49 -5.51
N VAL A 140 -15.69 -0.48 -4.72
CA VAL A 140 -14.48 0.34 -4.83
C VAL A 140 -13.66 0.19 -3.55
N GLU A 141 -12.46 -0.36 -3.71
CA GLU A 141 -11.47 -0.50 -2.64
C GLU A 141 -10.32 0.46 -2.84
N LEU A 142 -9.73 0.91 -1.74
CA LEU A 142 -8.58 1.80 -1.74
C LEU A 142 -7.38 1.11 -1.10
N LEU A 143 -6.25 1.12 -1.81
CA LEU A 143 -4.95 0.85 -1.21
C LEU A 143 -4.13 2.13 -1.23
N GLY A 144 -3.71 2.57 -0.05
CA GLY A 144 -2.95 3.81 0.10
C GLY A 144 -1.81 3.68 1.08
N PHE A 145 -0.88 4.63 1.02
CA PHE A 145 0.26 4.70 1.93
C PHE A 145 0.07 5.87 2.89
N ARG A 146 0.96 6.86 2.91
CA ARG A 146 0.80 8.09 3.70
C ARG A 146 -0.14 9.09 3.03
N ASN A 147 -0.56 10.08 3.82
CA ASN A 147 -1.35 11.24 3.36
C ASN A 147 -2.60 10.88 2.55
N VAL A 148 -3.21 9.73 2.86
CA VAL A 148 -4.47 9.33 2.25
C VAL A 148 -5.60 10.22 2.80
N SER A 149 -6.37 10.83 1.90
CA SER A 149 -7.54 11.64 2.28
C SER A 149 -8.47 10.88 3.23
N GLN A 150 -8.79 11.47 4.39
CA GLN A 150 -9.71 10.86 5.36
C GLN A 150 -11.12 10.73 4.80
N GLU A 151 -11.56 11.69 3.98
CA GLU A 151 -12.86 11.62 3.32
C GLU A 151 -12.90 10.45 2.35
N LEU A 152 -11.83 10.26 1.57
CA LEU A 152 -11.72 9.14 0.65
C LEU A 152 -11.73 7.80 1.39
N ARG A 153 -10.96 7.67 2.48
CA ARG A 153 -10.95 6.47 3.35
C ARG A 153 -12.36 6.10 3.87
N ARG A 154 -13.21 7.10 4.12
CA ARG A 154 -14.57 6.90 4.62
C ARG A 154 -15.59 6.60 3.52
N LEU A 155 -15.31 7.01 2.28
CA LEU A 155 -16.22 6.88 1.15
C LEU A 155 -16.13 5.50 0.47
N VAL A 156 -14.92 4.94 0.38
CA VAL A 156 -14.67 3.64 -0.27
C VAL A 156 -15.24 2.48 0.55
N ASP A 157 -15.51 1.35 -0.12
CA ASP A 157 -16.08 0.16 0.51
C ASP A 157 -15.10 -0.50 1.48
N ASP A 158 -13.80 -0.49 1.14
CA ASP A 158 -12.72 -0.92 2.03
C ASP A 158 -11.45 -0.10 1.80
N TYR A 159 -10.69 0.11 2.88
CA TYR A 159 -9.38 0.73 2.85
C TYR A 159 -8.31 -0.20 3.41
N TYR A 160 -7.20 -0.29 2.69
CA TYR A 160 -6.02 -1.05 3.07
C TYR A 160 -4.80 -0.15 3.08
N SER A 161 -4.07 -0.16 4.20
CA SER A 161 -2.74 0.45 4.22
C SER A 161 -1.76 -0.48 3.50
N GLY A 162 -1.11 0.01 2.44
CA GLY A 162 -0.13 -0.75 1.69
C GLY A 162 1.09 -1.18 2.51
N PHE A 163 1.38 -0.51 3.63
CA PHE A 163 2.45 -0.93 4.54
C PHE A 163 2.13 -2.25 5.27
N LEU A 164 0.85 -2.59 5.44
CA LEU A 164 0.41 -3.76 6.20
C LEU A 164 0.26 -5.02 5.35
N ILE A 165 0.33 -4.90 4.02
CA ILE A 165 0.19 -6.03 3.11
C ILE A 165 1.51 -6.81 3.05
N PRO A 166 1.51 -8.13 3.35
CA PRO A 166 2.70 -8.98 3.31
C PRO A 166 3.48 -8.78 2.02
N ASP A 167 4.78 -8.51 2.15
CA ASP A 167 5.74 -8.36 1.05
C ASP A 167 5.42 -7.30 -0.01
N LEU A 168 4.36 -6.50 0.14
CA LEU A 168 4.00 -5.48 -0.85
C LEU A 168 5.04 -4.38 -0.95
N LEU A 169 5.62 -4.02 0.21
CA LEU A 169 6.80 -3.19 0.31
C LEU A 169 7.92 -3.98 1.00
N PRO A 170 9.08 -4.18 0.34
CA PRO A 170 10.20 -4.86 0.96
C PRO A 170 10.70 -4.09 2.19
N ILE A 171 11.34 -4.81 3.10
CA ILE A 171 12.07 -4.24 4.23
C ILE A 171 13.52 -4.15 3.78
N SER A 172 13.96 -2.98 3.29
CA SER A 172 15.17 -2.87 2.47
C SER A 172 16.46 -3.33 3.16
N TYR A 173 16.52 -3.27 4.49
CA TYR A 173 17.66 -3.73 5.30
C TYR A 173 17.56 -5.21 5.70
N GLU A 174 16.46 -5.89 5.38
CA GLU A 174 16.24 -7.34 5.55
C GLU A 174 15.97 -8.03 4.21
N PRO A 175 17.01 -8.23 3.37
CA PRO A 175 16.84 -8.72 2.00
C PRO A 175 16.35 -10.18 1.90
N ARG A 176 16.39 -10.93 3.00
CA ARG A 176 15.94 -12.34 3.10
C ARG A 176 14.79 -12.50 4.09
N ASN A 177 13.98 -11.45 4.25
CA ASN A 177 12.86 -11.47 5.16
C ASN A 177 11.77 -12.45 4.69
N GLU A 178 11.42 -13.42 5.53
CA GLU A 178 10.33 -14.36 5.30
C GLU A 178 9.11 -13.93 6.12
N TRP A 179 8.28 -13.06 5.56
CA TRP A 179 7.20 -12.40 6.30
C TRP A 179 6.31 -13.37 7.08
N GLY A 180 6.22 -13.17 8.40
CA GLY A 180 5.34 -13.96 9.26
C GLY A 180 5.98 -15.20 9.89
N GLU A 181 7.22 -15.52 9.53
CA GLU A 181 7.99 -16.58 10.18
C GLU A 181 8.79 -16.06 11.39
N PRO A 182 9.05 -16.88 12.43
CA PRO A 182 9.91 -16.49 13.54
C PRO A 182 11.29 -15.99 13.06
N GLY A 183 11.73 -14.84 13.56
CA GLY A 183 12.95 -14.16 13.14
C GLY A 183 12.74 -13.13 12.03
N SER A 184 11.58 -13.11 11.37
CA SER A 184 11.26 -12.11 10.36
C SER A 184 10.83 -10.77 10.97
N CYS A 185 10.99 -9.72 10.18
CA CYS A 185 10.44 -8.40 10.42
C CYS A 185 9.10 -8.26 9.69
N VAL A 186 8.09 -7.72 10.39
CA VAL A 186 6.74 -7.51 9.86
C VAL A 186 6.27 -6.10 10.19
N ARG A 187 5.18 -5.68 9.53
CA ARG A 187 4.48 -4.44 9.88
C ARG A 187 3.07 -4.74 10.37
N GLY A 188 2.68 -4.04 11.41
CA GLY A 188 1.41 -4.24 12.10
C GLY A 188 0.91 -2.97 12.76
N VAL A 189 -0.18 -3.14 13.52
CA VAL A 189 -0.78 -2.07 14.32
C VAL A 189 -0.90 -2.54 15.76
N CYS A 190 -0.94 -1.60 16.70
CA CYS A 190 -1.28 -1.95 18.07
C CYS A 190 -2.76 -2.28 18.16
N ALA A 191 -3.08 -3.52 18.55
CA ALA A 191 -4.47 -3.95 18.75
C ALA A 191 -4.99 -3.55 20.14
N LYS A 192 -4.11 -3.64 21.15
CA LYS A 192 -4.43 -3.25 22.52
C LYS A 192 -3.16 -2.89 23.29
N TRP A 193 -3.17 -1.77 24.00
CA TRP A 193 -2.07 -1.32 24.84
C TRP A 193 -2.52 -1.12 26.29
N PHE A 194 -1.65 -1.46 27.25
CA PHE A 194 -1.88 -1.27 28.69
C PHE A 194 -0.71 -0.47 29.30
N PRO A 195 -0.74 0.88 29.22
CA PRO A 195 0.36 1.73 29.68
C PRO A 195 0.79 1.45 31.12
N GLU A 196 -0.17 1.33 32.04
CA GLU A 196 0.09 1.08 33.47
C GLU A 196 0.80 -0.24 33.73
N LYS A 197 0.66 -1.22 32.83
CA LYS A 197 1.29 -2.54 32.95
C LYS A 197 2.56 -2.67 32.09
N GLY A 198 2.85 -1.69 31.24
CA GLY A 198 4.00 -1.71 30.34
C GLY A 198 3.96 -2.83 29.30
N TYR A 199 2.79 -3.24 28.82
CA TYR A 199 2.68 -4.24 27.75
C TYR A 199 1.41 -4.07 26.91
N GLY A 200 1.38 -4.75 25.76
CA GLY A 200 0.20 -4.87 24.92
C GLY A 200 0.32 -5.97 23.87
N PHE A 201 -0.56 -5.89 22.89
CA PHE A 201 -0.68 -6.85 21.80
C PHE A 201 -0.69 -6.10 20.47
N LEU A 202 0.29 -6.42 19.64
CA LEU A 202 0.34 -6.01 18.25
C LEU A 202 -0.39 -7.04 17.38
N ARG A 203 -0.82 -6.60 16.21
CA ARG A 203 -1.42 -7.47 15.20
C ARG A 203 -0.79 -7.17 13.86
N PHE A 204 -0.39 -8.21 13.15
CA PHE A 204 0.06 -8.13 11.76
C PHE A 204 -0.73 -9.09 10.88
N LEU A 205 -0.79 -8.78 9.59
CA LEU A 205 -1.40 -9.65 8.59
C LEU A 205 -0.37 -10.71 8.19
N LYS A 206 -0.65 -11.99 8.43
CA LYS A 206 0.29 -13.08 8.09
C LYS A 206 0.17 -13.50 6.63
N ARG A 207 -1.04 -13.48 6.08
CA ARG A 207 -1.32 -13.92 4.71
C ARG A 207 -2.37 -13.05 4.03
N ILE A 208 -2.29 -12.95 2.71
CA ILE A 208 -3.32 -12.32 1.88
C ILE A 208 -4.39 -13.36 1.60
N ASP A 209 -5.62 -13.12 2.05
CA ASP A 209 -6.75 -14.03 1.81
C ASP A 209 -8.10 -13.26 1.80
N PRO A 210 -9.23 -13.88 1.40
CA PRO A 210 -10.51 -13.18 1.29
C PRO A 210 -11.15 -12.83 2.65
N ASN A 211 -10.65 -13.39 3.75
CA ASN A 211 -11.13 -13.22 5.12
C ASN A 211 -10.39 -12.12 5.89
N MET A 212 -9.73 -11.18 5.21
CA MET A 212 -9.08 -10.02 5.83
C MET A 212 -10.03 -9.11 6.64
N TRP A 213 -11.34 -9.30 6.54
CA TRP A 213 -12.33 -8.66 7.42
C TRP A 213 -12.41 -9.30 8.83
N ILE A 214 -11.90 -10.53 9.00
CA ILE A 214 -11.81 -11.24 10.28
C ILE A 214 -10.57 -10.75 11.04
N ILE A 215 -10.69 -9.56 11.61
CA ILE A 215 -9.55 -8.85 12.22
C ILE A 215 -9.14 -9.39 13.60
N ASP A 216 -9.95 -10.24 14.24
CA ASP A 216 -9.62 -10.86 15.53
C ASP A 216 -8.80 -12.13 15.29
N PRO A 217 -7.50 -12.15 15.68
CA PRO A 217 -6.62 -13.30 15.45
C PRO A 217 -7.08 -14.60 16.11
N ARG A 218 -8.01 -14.52 17.08
CA ARG A 218 -8.52 -15.68 17.81
C ARG A 218 -9.65 -16.40 17.06
N GLN A 219 -10.23 -15.75 16.05
CA GLN A 219 -11.30 -16.32 15.26
C GLN A 219 -10.74 -17.25 14.19
N ASP A 220 -11.40 -18.40 14.01
CA ASP A 220 -11.03 -19.34 12.97
C ASP A 220 -11.09 -18.68 11.59
N GLY A 221 -10.10 -18.98 10.75
CA GLY A 221 -9.95 -18.37 9.43
C GLY A 221 -9.39 -16.94 9.41
N SER A 222 -9.05 -16.32 10.56
CA SER A 222 -8.38 -15.02 10.56
C SER A 222 -7.01 -15.09 9.87
N PRO A 223 -6.68 -14.16 8.95
CA PRO A 223 -5.34 -14.06 8.38
C PRO A 223 -4.37 -13.28 9.27
N TYR A 224 -4.81 -12.79 10.43
CA TYR A 224 -3.99 -12.01 11.34
C TYR A 224 -3.44 -12.87 12.47
N GLU A 225 -2.26 -12.49 12.96
CA GLU A 225 -1.65 -13.07 14.16
C GLU A 225 -1.53 -12.01 15.24
N SER A 226 -1.59 -12.46 16.50
CA SER A 226 -1.36 -11.63 17.68
C SER A 226 0.09 -11.79 18.15
N VAL A 227 0.71 -10.67 18.50
CA VAL A 227 2.10 -10.63 18.97
C VAL A 227 2.16 -9.87 20.29
N PHE A 228 2.67 -10.51 21.34
CA PHE A 228 2.88 -9.87 22.63
C PHE A 228 4.01 -8.85 22.54
N CYS A 229 3.81 -7.66 23.12
CA CYS A 229 4.79 -6.58 23.09
C CYS A 229 4.98 -6.03 24.51
N HIS A 230 6.22 -5.99 24.98
CA HIS A 230 6.59 -5.35 26.25
C HIS A 230 7.12 -3.93 25.99
N ALA A 231 6.94 -3.00 26.93
CA ALA A 231 7.36 -1.60 26.78
C ALA A 231 8.87 -1.45 26.54
N ASN A 232 9.69 -2.36 27.10
CA ASN A 232 11.15 -2.38 26.89
C ASN A 232 11.57 -2.67 25.43
N GLU A 233 10.67 -3.18 24.60
CA GLU A 233 10.94 -3.46 23.19
C GLU A 233 10.59 -2.27 22.29
N LEU A 234 9.99 -1.21 22.84
CA LEU A 234 9.61 0.00 22.11
C LEU A 234 10.83 0.89 21.93
N ALA A 235 11.07 1.35 20.70
CA ALA A 235 12.00 2.44 20.42
C ALA A 235 11.52 3.75 21.06
N ASP A 236 12.45 4.68 21.31
CA ASP A 236 12.18 5.93 22.03
C ASP A 236 11.06 6.78 21.40
N GLU A 237 10.88 6.71 20.08
CA GLU A 237 9.83 7.42 19.35
C GLU A 237 8.43 6.79 19.48
N VAL A 238 8.32 5.56 19.97
CA VAL A 238 7.05 4.82 20.10
C VAL A 238 6.46 5.05 21.48
N THR A 239 5.74 6.17 21.64
CA THR A 239 5.10 6.56 22.89
C THR A 239 3.77 5.81 23.14
N ASP A 240 3.22 5.95 24.36
CA ASP A 240 1.88 5.44 24.69
C ASP A 240 0.78 6.00 23.78
N ASP A 241 0.92 7.25 23.33
CA ASP A 241 0.01 7.88 22.37
C ASP A 241 0.09 7.22 20.99
N VAL A 242 1.31 6.90 20.54
CA VAL A 242 1.54 6.16 19.29
C VAL A 242 0.91 4.77 19.39
N MET A 243 1.11 4.08 20.51
CA MET A 243 0.55 2.74 20.77
C MET A 243 -0.98 2.77 20.90
N SER A 244 -1.56 3.88 21.34
CA SER A 244 -3.01 4.05 21.46
C SER A 244 -3.67 4.46 20.14
N ASN A 245 -2.90 4.98 19.19
CA ASN A 245 -3.38 5.35 17.87
C ASN A 245 -3.41 4.15 16.90
N ARG A 246 -4.61 3.80 16.44
CA ARG A 246 -4.83 2.66 15.52
C ARG A 246 -4.31 2.87 14.11
N ASP A 247 -4.05 4.12 13.71
CA ASP A 247 -3.45 4.46 12.41
C ASP A 247 -1.91 4.40 12.46
N SER A 248 -1.31 4.24 13.65
CA SER A 248 0.14 4.06 13.79
C SER A 248 0.56 2.69 13.26
N ILE A 249 1.45 2.71 12.26
CA ILE A 249 2.00 1.50 11.68
C ILE A 249 3.36 1.25 12.29
N LEU A 250 3.49 0.10 12.94
CA LEU A 250 4.68 -0.34 13.64
C LEU A 250 5.39 -1.40 12.80
N GLU A 251 6.71 -1.34 12.78
CA GLU A 251 7.58 -2.36 12.22
C GLU A 251 8.32 -3.03 13.38
N PHE A 252 8.35 -4.36 13.39
CA PHE A 252 8.91 -5.12 14.51
C PHE A 252 9.32 -6.52 14.07
N TYR A 253 10.25 -7.11 14.81
CA TYR A 253 10.62 -8.51 14.62
C TYR A 253 9.70 -9.40 15.43
N ILE A 254 9.33 -10.55 14.89
CA ILE A 254 8.57 -11.56 15.60
C ILE A 254 9.48 -12.72 16.01
N GLN A 255 9.33 -13.20 17.24
CA GLN A 255 10.02 -14.39 17.75
C GLN A 255 9.00 -15.33 18.36
N LYS A 256 9.28 -16.63 18.40
CA LYS A 256 8.43 -17.57 19.12
C LYS A 256 8.59 -17.35 20.62
N SER A 257 7.48 -17.30 21.35
CA SER A 257 7.53 -17.22 22.82
C SER A 257 8.09 -18.51 23.41
N ASP A 258 9.02 -18.39 24.36
CA ASP A 258 9.55 -19.52 25.12
C ASP A 258 8.58 -20.01 26.21
N LYS A 259 7.60 -19.18 26.58
CA LYS A 259 6.70 -19.42 27.73
C LYS A 259 5.31 -19.89 27.34
N ASP A 260 4.82 -19.47 26.19
CA ASP A 260 3.45 -19.70 25.74
C ASP A 260 3.43 -20.04 24.24
N GLU A 261 2.32 -20.60 23.75
CA GLU A 261 2.06 -20.68 22.32
C GLU A 261 1.74 -19.28 21.78
N GLY A 262 2.68 -18.67 21.05
CA GLY A 262 2.48 -17.36 20.42
C GLY A 262 3.77 -16.67 20.01
N TYR A 263 3.64 -15.44 19.53
CA TYR A 263 4.76 -14.60 19.14
C TYR A 263 5.02 -13.48 20.16
N VAL A 264 6.29 -13.11 20.31
CA VAL A 264 6.73 -11.89 21.00
C VAL A 264 7.36 -10.93 19.99
N ALA A 265 7.12 -9.63 20.18
CA ALA A 265 7.64 -8.56 19.36
C ALA A 265 8.94 -8.02 19.96
N ASN A 266 9.96 -7.86 19.13
CA ASN A 266 11.22 -7.23 19.51
C ASN A 266 11.52 -6.04 18.59
N ASN A 267 12.24 -5.05 19.12
CA ASN A 267 12.69 -3.87 18.37
C ASN A 267 11.55 -3.19 17.60
N VAL A 268 10.52 -2.80 18.35
CA VAL A 268 9.29 -2.19 17.83
C VAL A 268 9.54 -0.73 17.56
N ARG A 269 9.38 -0.33 16.31
CA ARG A 269 9.59 1.04 15.86
C ARG A 269 8.44 1.54 15.02
N LEU A 270 8.27 2.86 14.96
CA LEU A 270 7.31 3.47 14.05
C LEU A 270 7.86 3.36 12.62
N VAL A 271 7.03 2.97 11.65
CA VAL A 271 7.47 2.96 10.24
C VAL A 271 7.92 4.38 9.86
N PRO A 272 9.22 4.59 9.53
CA PRO A 272 9.81 5.93 9.44
C PRO A 272 9.11 6.75 8.38
N SER A 273 8.77 8.01 8.69
CA SER A 273 8.40 9.03 7.71
C SER A 273 9.57 9.28 6.75
N TYR A 274 9.78 8.39 5.78
CA TYR A 274 10.66 8.60 4.62
C TYR A 274 10.08 9.73 3.76
N GLY A 275 10.23 10.96 4.24
CA GLY A 275 10.08 12.20 3.51
C GLY A 275 11.37 12.97 3.69
N GLY A 276 12.40 12.62 2.93
CA GLY A 276 13.71 13.28 3.10
C GLY A 276 14.92 12.59 2.48
N SER A 277 14.80 11.85 1.39
CA SER A 277 15.95 11.62 0.50
C SER A 277 15.43 11.12 -0.84
N GLY A 278 15.33 12.05 -1.80
CA GLY A 278 14.96 11.72 -3.16
C GLY A 278 16.00 10.84 -3.85
N LEU A 279 15.51 10.04 -4.79
CA LEU A 279 16.17 9.76 -6.06
C LEU A 279 15.18 10.07 -7.18
#